data_AF-A0A7C2WBA7-F1
#
_entry.id   AF-A0A7C2WBA7-F1
#
_cell.length_a   1.000
_cell.length_b   1.000
_cell.length_c   1.000
_cell.angle_alpha   90.00
_cell.angle_beta   90.00
_cell.angle_gamma   90.00
#
_symmetry.space_group_name_H-M   'P 1'
#
loop_
_entity.id
_entity.type
_entity.pdbx_description
1 polymer ?
#
loop_
_entity_poly.entity_id
_entity_poly.type
_entity_poly.pdbx_seq_one_letter_code
_entity_poly.pdbx_strand_id
1 'polypeptide(L)' 'MSIVPRFLEANERYAATFTEGDLGQSVRDDIAAIHRSPFILPETTVTGFIYDVRTGRLSQVE' A
#
# COMPACT_ATOMS: atom_id res chain seq x y z
N MET A 1 -20.46 -28.35 -2.28
CA MET A 1 -19.55 -27.87 -1.21
C MET A 1 -19.19 -26.42 -1.53
N SER A 2 -19.21 -25.51 -0.56
CA SER A 2 -18.91 -24.08 -0.78
C SER A 2 -17.40 -23.84 -0.92
N ILE A 3 -17.01 -22.99 -1.87
CA ILE A 3 -15.61 -22.57 -2.07
C ILE A 3 -15.18 -21.47 -1.10
N VAL A 4 -16.14 -20.80 -0.44
CA VAL A 4 -15.90 -19.63 0.40
C VAL A 4 -14.82 -19.85 1.47
N PRO A 5 -14.80 -20.96 2.23
CA PRO A 5 -13.76 -21.17 3.24
C PRO A 5 -12.35 -21.22 2.66
N ARG A 6 -12.18 -21.86 1.50
CA ARG A 6 -10.88 -21.92 0.81
C ARG A 6 -10.44 -20.57 0.28
N PHE A 7 -11.38 -19.76 -0.21
CA PHE A 7 -11.09 -18.43 -0.69
C PHE A 7 -10.59 -17.52 0.45
N LEU A 8 -11.24 -17.57 1.61
CA LEU A 8 -10.83 -16.79 2.78
C LEU A 8 -9.45 -17.22 3.29
N GLU A 9 -9.19 -18.53 3.41
CA GLU A 9 -7.88 -19.05 3.81
C GLU A 9 -6.76 -18.60 2.85
N ALA A 10 -7.00 -18.66 1.53
CA ALA A 10 -6.03 -18.20 0.54
C ALA A 10 -5.76 -16.70 0.65
N ASN A 11 -6.79 -15.90 0.91
CA ASN A 11 -6.66 -14.47 1.08
C ASN A 11 -5.87 -14.11 2.36
N GLU A 12 -6.15 -14.78 3.47
CA GLU A 12 -5.39 -14.62 4.72
C GLU A 12 -3.92 -15.00 4.53
N ARG A 13 -3.65 -16.09 3.80
CA ARG A 13 -2.28 -16.54 3.52
C ARG A 13 -1.52 -15.57 2.61
N TYR A 14 -2.19 -14.95 1.66
CA TYR A 14 -1.63 -13.86 0.84
C TYR A 14 -1.37 -12.61 1.69
N ALA A 15 -2.35 -12.22 2.53
CA ALA A 15 -2.22 -11.09 3.43
C ALA A 15 -1.03 -11.24 4.41
N ALA A 16 -0.77 -12.45 4.88
CA ALA A 16 0.36 -12.74 5.76
C ALA A 16 1.74 -12.58 5.10
N THR A 17 1.82 -12.42 3.77
CA THR A 17 3.08 -12.14 3.07
C THR A 17 3.46 -10.66 3.13
N PHE A 18 2.53 -9.77 3.47
CA PHE A 18 2.83 -8.36 3.69
C PHE A 18 3.39 -8.16 5.09
N THR A 19 4.39 -7.30 5.21
CA THR A 19 4.88 -6.88 6.53
C THR A 19 3.87 -5.89 7.11
N GLU A 20 3.20 -6.27 8.21
CA GLU A 20 2.46 -5.31 9.03
C GLU A 20 3.47 -4.36 9.69
N GLY A 21 3.45 -3.09 9.29
CA GLY A 21 4.41 -2.09 9.74
C GLY A 21 3.84 -0.68 9.71
N ASP A 22 4.71 0.31 9.81
CA ASP A 22 4.32 1.71 9.66
C ASP A 22 3.91 1.98 8.21
N LEU A 23 2.60 2.05 7.96
CA LEU A 23 2.03 2.38 6.64
C LEU A 23 2.54 3.72 6.11
N GLY A 24 2.77 4.70 7.00
CA GLY A 24 3.36 5.98 6.63
C GLY A 24 4.78 5.81 6.13
N GLN A 25 5.56 4.93 6.75
CA GLN A 25 6.92 4.65 6.27
C GLN A 25 6.91 3.92 4.93
N SER A 26 6.02 2.95 4.73
CA SER A 26 5.87 2.27 3.44
C SER A 26 5.58 3.27 2.31
N VAL A 27 4.68 4.22 2.55
CA VAL A 27 4.34 5.26 1.56
C VAL A 27 5.53 6.19 1.30
N ARG A 28 6.26 6.61 2.33
CA ARG A 28 7.48 7.43 2.17
C ARG A 28 8.56 6.71 1.37
N ASP A 29 8.75 5.42 1.62
CA ASP A 29 9.73 4.60 0.90
C ASP A 29 9.38 4.48 -0.59
N ASP A 30 8.10 4.30 -0.90
CA ASP A 30 7.58 4.26 -2.28
C ASP A 30 7.74 5.60 -2.99
N ILE A 31 7.39 6.72 -2.34
CA ILE A 31 7.61 8.08 -2.88
C ILE A 31 9.10 8.27 -3.22
N ALA A 32 9.99 7.88 -2.31
CA ALA A 32 11.42 7.99 -2.53
C ALA A 32 11.91 7.07 -3.66
N ALA A 33 11.33 5.87 -3.81
CA ALA A 33 11.63 4.97 -4.92
C ALA A 33 11.19 5.54 -6.27
N ILE A 34 10.01 6.17 -6.34
CA ILE A 34 9.51 6.85 -7.55
C ILE A 34 10.44 7.99 -7.94
N HIS A 35 10.85 8.83 -6.99
CA HIS A 35 11.79 9.93 -7.26
C HIS A 35 13.19 9.47 -7.67
N ARG A 36 13.64 8.30 -7.20
CA ARG A 36 14.93 7.70 -7.62
C ARG A 36 14.86 6.99 -8.97
N SER A 37 13.67 6.76 -9.51
CA SER A 37 13.50 6.02 -10.75
C SER A 37 14.05 6.81 -11.94
N PRO A 38 14.95 6.24 -12.76
CA PRO A 38 15.43 6.89 -13.97
C PRO A 38 14.36 7.01 -15.06
N PHE A 39 13.19 6.39 -14.86
CA PHE A 39 12.07 6.38 -15.80
C PHE A 39 11.01 7.43 -15.50
N ILE A 40 11.16 8.18 -14.40
CA ILE A 40 10.25 9.25 -14.00
C ILE A 40 10.96 10.59 -14.16
N LEU A 41 10.27 11.59 -14.69
CA LEU A 41 10.83 12.93 -14.86
C LEU A 41 11.13 13.55 -13.49
N PRO A 42 12.30 14.19 -13.27
CA PRO A 42 12.70 14.74 -11.97
C PRO A 42 11.70 15.74 -11.38
N GLU A 43 10.99 16.49 -12.22
CA GLU A 43 9.99 17.50 -11.86
C GLU A 43 8.60 16.92 -11.53
N THR A 44 8.43 15.61 -11.65
CA THR A 44 7.16 14.95 -11.33
C THR A 44 6.83 15.14 -9.86
N THR A 45 5.70 15.77 -9.58
CA THR A 45 5.17 15.87 -8.21
C THR A 45 4.55 14.53 -7.82
N VAL A 46 4.97 13.98 -6.68
CA VAL A 46 4.47 12.71 -6.12
C VAL A 46 3.90 12.97 -4.73
N THR A 47 2.70 12.46 -4.47
CA THR A 47 2.00 12.60 -3.18
C THR A 47 1.49 11.24 -2.72
N GLY A 48 1.62 10.95 -1.42
CA GLY A 48 1.16 9.69 -0.83
C GLY A 48 0.01 9.86 0.15
N PHE A 49 -0.86 8.85 0.21
CA PHE A 49 -2.04 8.83 1.08
C PHE A 49 -2.24 7.45 1.69
N ILE A 50 -2.77 7.41 2.91
CA ILE A 50 -3.30 6.20 3.54
C ILE A 50 -4.83 6.25 3.46
N TYR A 51 -5.42 5.20 2.91
CA TYR A 51 -6.87 4.99 2.87
C TYR A 51 -7.32 4.17 4.08
N ASP A 52 -8.21 4.73 4.89
CA ASP A 52 -8.87 4.00 5.98
C ASP A 52 -10.07 3.23 5.43
N VAL A 53 -9.94 1.90 5.36
CA VAL A 53 -10.98 1.00 4.84
C VAL A 53 -12.28 0.99 5.64
N ARG A 54 -12.27 1.47 6.89
CA ARG A 54 -13.45 1.51 7.78
C ARG A 54 -14.26 2.79 7.59
N THR A 55 -13.58 3.90 7.31
CA THR A 55 -14.19 5.24 7.25
C THR A 55 -14.22 5.83 5.84
N GLY A 56 -13.42 5.30 4.92
CA GLY A 56 -13.24 5.83 3.57
C GLY A 56 -12.36 7.09 3.50
N ARG A 57 -11.75 7.51 4.61
CA ARG A 57 -10.94 8.74 4.64
C ARG A 57 -9.56 8.51 4.04
N LEU A 58 -9.06 9.52 3.32
CA LEU A 58 -7.66 9.63 2.91
C LEU A 58 -6.93 10.54 3.88
N SER A 59 -5.81 10.06 4.42
CA SER A 59 -4.88 10.87 5.22
C SER A 59 -3.58 10.99 4.43
N GLN A 60 -3.19 12.22 4.11
CA GLN A 60 -1.93 12.45 3.41
C GLN A 60 -0.77 12.06 4.31
N VAL A 61 0.25 11.43 3.71
CA VAL A 61 1.51 11.12 4.37
C VAL A 61 2.49 12.24 4.04
N GLU A 62 3.05 12.86 5.08
CA GLU A 62 4.18 13.80 4.97
C GLU A 62 5.51 13.08 4.84
#